data_AF-A0A7J3GXA3-F1
#
_entry.id   AF-A0A7J3GXA3-F1
#
_cell.length_a   1.000
_cell.length_b   1.000
_cell.length_c   1.000
_cell.angle_alpha   90.00
_cell.angle_beta   90.00
_cell.angle_gamma   90.00
#
_symmetry.space_group_name_H-M   'P 1'
#
loop_
_entity.id
_entity.type
_entity.pdbx_description
1 polymer ?
#
loop_
_entity_poly.entity_id
_entity_poly.type
_entity_poly.pdbx_seq_one_letter_code
_entity_poly.pdbx_strand_id
1 'polypeptide(L)'
;MVLATQRRLTKYEETRIIGGRALQLSVGAFPLVKPEPGDTIFTIAVKELKAGVLPIVIRRRYPDGTYEDVLLQDLLPPRLA
;
A
#
# COMPACT_ATOMS: atom_id res chain seq x y z
N MET A 1 17.49 -20.10 3.26
CA MET A 1 18.21 -19.25 2.30
C MET A 1 17.27 -18.09 1.98
N VAL A 2 17.49 -16.93 2.58
CA VAL A 2 16.58 -15.78 2.45
C VAL A 2 16.78 -15.21 1.04
N LEU A 3 15.83 -15.47 0.13
CA LEU A 3 15.77 -14.77 -1.14
C LEU A 3 15.51 -13.30 -0.81
N ALA A 4 16.55 -12.48 -0.85
CA ALA A 4 16.46 -11.06 -0.55
C ALA A 4 15.59 -10.39 -1.62
N THR A 5 14.27 -10.32 -1.41
CA THR A 5 13.41 -9.53 -2.28
C THR A 5 13.79 -8.06 -2.14
N GLN A 6 13.58 -7.29 -3.21
CA GLN A 6 13.81 -5.86 -3.15
C GLN A 6 13.03 -5.28 -1.97
N ARG A 7 13.75 -4.61 -1.05
CA ARG A 7 13.20 -3.92 0.14
C ARG A 7 12.39 -2.67 -0.21
N ARG A 8 11.88 -2.58 -1.44
CA ARG A 8 11.14 -1.45 -1.97
C ARG A 8 9.81 -1.94 -2.51
N LEU A 9 8.81 -1.07 -2.41
CA LEU A 9 7.52 -1.26 -3.03
C LEU A 9 7.69 -1.21 -4.55
N THR A 10 7.19 -2.23 -5.26
CA THR A 10 7.19 -2.21 -6.73
C THR A 10 6.04 -1.34 -7.25
N LYS A 11 6.19 -0.79 -8.46
CA LYS A 11 5.12 -0.01 -9.11
C LYS A 11 3.79 -0.79 -9.25
N TYR A 12 3.87 -2.11 -9.37
CA TYR A 12 2.71 -2.99 -9.49
C TYR A 12 1.98 -3.14 -8.16
N GLU A 13 2.72 -3.36 -7.07
CA GLU A 13 2.18 -3.41 -5.71
C GLU A 13 1.56 -2.07 -5.33
N GLU A 14 2.27 -0.96 -5.58
CA GLU A 14 1.77 0.40 -5.35
C GLU A 14 0.43 0.64 -6.07
N THR A 15 0.39 0.38 -7.37
CA THR A 15 -0.84 0.55 -8.17
C THR A 15 -1.97 -0.33 -7.66
N ARG A 16 -1.67 -1.58 -7.26
CA ARG A 16 -2.67 -2.52 -6.73
C ARG A 16 -3.24 -2.06 -5.40
N ILE A 17 -2.40 -1.53 -4.51
CA ILE A 17 -2.79 -0.99 -3.21
C ILE A 17 -3.69 0.23 -3.39
N ILE A 18 -3.29 1.19 -4.25
CA ILE A 18 -4.09 2.39 -4.53
C ILE A 18 -5.44 2.00 -5.12
N GLY A 19 -5.46 1.12 -6.12
CA GLY A 19 -6.71 0.68 -6.75
C GLY A 19 -7.64 -0.06 -5.80
N GLY A 20 -7.11 -0.99 -5.00
CA GLY A 20 -7.88 -1.69 -3.98
C GLY A 20 -8.43 -0.76 -2.90
N ARG A 21 -7.62 0.21 -2.46
CA ARG A 21 -8.05 1.19 -1.46
C ARG A 21 -9.07 2.17 -2.02
N ALA A 22 -8.90 2.64 -3.25
CA ALA A 22 -9.88 3.44 -3.96
C ALA A 22 -11.23 2.70 -4.07
N LEU A 23 -11.22 1.40 -4.36
CA LEU A 23 -12.44 0.60 -4.36
C LEU A 23 -13.11 0.59 -2.98
N GLN A 24 -12.35 0.38 -1.90
CA GLN A 24 -12.89 0.42 -0.53
C GLN A 24 -13.55 1.77 -0.22
N LEU A 25 -12.89 2.88 -0.56
CA LEU A 25 -13.44 4.22 -0.36
C LEU A 25 -14.71 4.44 -1.20
N SER A 26 -14.77 3.89 -2.42
CA SER A 26 -15.96 4.00 -3.28
C SER A 26 -17.19 3.26 -2.72
N VAL A 27 -16.98 2.18 -1.95
CA VAL A 27 -18.07 1.46 -1.26
C VAL A 27 -18.38 2.02 0.13
N GLY A 28 -17.89 3.23 0.45
CA GLY A 28 -18.20 3.94 1.69
C GLY A 28 -17.28 3.62 2.88
N ALA A 29 -16.12 3.00 2.66
CA ALA A 29 -15.14 2.82 3.73
C ALA A 29 -14.62 4.18 4.24
N PHE A 30 -14.32 4.24 5.55
CA PHE A 30 -13.82 5.45 6.18
C PHE A 30 -12.37 5.78 5.74
N PRO A 31 -12.08 7.04 5.35
CA PRO A 31 -10.72 7.48 5.05
C PRO A 31 -9.90 7.69 6.33
N LEU A 32 -8.67 7.19 6.34
CA LEU A 32 -7.74 7.28 7.47
C LEU A 32 -6.98 8.62 7.51
N VAL A 33 -7.01 9.37 6.42
CA VAL A 33 -6.48 10.75 6.33
C VAL A 33 -7.64 11.72 6.19
N LYS A 34 -7.44 12.96 6.64
CA LYS A 34 -8.46 14.02 6.52
C LYS A 34 -8.68 14.37 5.05
N PRO A 35 -9.89 14.22 4.49
CA PRO A 35 -10.19 14.65 3.13
C PRO A 35 -10.17 16.19 3.03
N GLU A 36 -9.66 16.70 1.92
CA GLU A 36 -9.65 18.13 1.62
C GLU A 36 -10.65 18.46 0.50
N PRO A 37 -11.12 19.72 0.39
CA PRO A 37 -11.96 20.13 -0.73
C PRO A 37 -11.27 19.86 -2.08
N GLY A 38 -11.95 19.12 -2.97
CA GLY A 38 -11.40 18.73 -4.28
C GLY A 38 -10.69 17.38 -4.30
N ASP A 39 -10.58 16.67 -3.16
CA ASP A 39 -10.06 15.32 -3.15
C ASP A 39 -11.01 14.34 -3.85
N THR A 40 -10.42 13.55 -4.75
CA THR A 40 -11.06 12.37 -5.33
C THR A 40 -10.75 11.14 -4.49
N ILE A 41 -11.52 10.07 -4.68
CA ILE A 41 -11.26 8.78 -4.02
C ILE A 41 -9.83 8.28 -4.28
N PHE A 42 -9.30 8.49 -5.49
CA PHE A 42 -7.93 8.11 -5.82
C PHE A 42 -6.89 8.99 -5.13
N THR A 43 -7.11 10.31 -5.04
CA THR A 43 -6.15 11.19 -4.35
C THR A 43 -6.10 10.89 -2.86
N ILE A 44 -7.23 10.54 -2.24
CA ILE A 44 -7.28 10.08 -0.84
C ILE A 44 -6.48 8.77 -0.67
N ALA A 45 -6.72 7.77 -1.52
CA ALA A 45 -5.98 6.51 -1.45
C ALA A 45 -4.46 6.70 -1.60
N VAL A 46 -4.03 7.61 -2.48
CA VAL A 46 -2.60 7.98 -2.62
C VAL A 46 -2.07 8.69 -1.38
N LYS A 47 -2.84 9.62 -0.80
CA LYS A 47 -2.46 10.31 0.45
C LYS A 47 -2.30 9.32 1.61
N GLU A 48 -3.22 8.36 1.74
CA GLU A 48 -3.12 7.31 2.77
C GLU A 48 -1.91 6.39 2.59
N LEU A 49 -1.62 6.00 1.34
CA LEU A 49 -0.43 5.20 1.05
C LEU A 49 0.86 5.95 1.39
N LYS A 50 0.95 7.23 1.01
CA LYS A 50 2.11 8.09 1.33
C LYS A 50 2.26 8.34 2.82
N ALA A 51 1.14 8.46 3.54
CA ALA A 51 1.14 8.59 5.00
C ALA A 51 1.53 7.29 5.71
N GLY A 52 1.54 6.14 5.02
CA GLY A 52 1.89 4.84 5.57
C GLY A 52 0.90 4.33 6.63
N VAL A 53 -0.35 4.81 6.58
CA VAL A 53 -1.39 4.48 7.58
C VAL A 53 -2.18 3.22 7.23
N LEU A 54 -2.02 2.70 6.00
CA LEU A 54 -2.75 1.52 5.54
C LEU A 54 -2.21 0.23 6.18
N PRO A 55 -3.05 -0.55 6.90
CA PRO A 55 -2.64 -1.81 7.52
C PRO A 55 -2.66 -2.96 6.48
N ILE A 56 -1.69 -2.97 5.56
CA ILE A 56 -1.62 -3.93 4.46
C ILE A 56 -0.38 -4.82 4.60
N VAL A 57 -0.59 -6.13 4.39
CA VAL A 57 0.45 -7.13 4.21
C VAL A 57 0.47 -7.55 2.75
N ILE A 58 1.64 -7.52 2.14
CA ILE A 58 1.85 -7.93 0.75
C ILE A 58 2.40 -9.35 0.74
N ARG A 59 1.66 -10.28 0.13
CA ARG A 59 2.12 -11.65 -0.09
C ARG A 59 2.78 -11.77 -1.46
N ARG A 60 4.11 -11.87 -1.49
CA ARG A 60 4.90 -12.12 -2.71
C ARG A 60 5.00 -13.62 -2.93
N ARG A 61 4.42 -14.12 -4.03
CA ARG A 61 4.50 -15.53 -4.40
C ARG A 61 5.64 -15.76 -5.38
N TYR A 62 6.38 -16.84 -5.19
CA TYR A 62 7.49 -17.24 -6.04
C TYR A 62 7.07 -18.34 -7.03
N PRO A 63 7.84 -18.55 -8.11
CA PRO A 63 7.56 -19.60 -9.09
C PRO A 63 7.56 -21.02 -8.52
N ASP A 64 8.28 -21.26 -7.42
CA ASP A 64 8.35 -22.53 -6.70
C ASP A 64 7.12 -22.80 -5.80
N GLY A 65 6.17 -21.86 -5.75
CA GLY A 65 4.97 -21.95 -4.93
C GLY A 65 5.16 -21.46 -3.49
N THR A 66 6.38 -21.10 -3.08
CA THR A 66 6.62 -20.46 -1.79
C THR A 66 6.12 -19.02 -1.79
N TYR A 67 6.00 -18.42 -0.59
CA TYR A 67 5.62 -17.03 -0.47
C TYR A 67 6.34 -16.32 0.68
N GLU A 68 6.48 -15.01 0.54
CA GLU A 68 6.96 -14.10 1.58
C GLU A 68 5.87 -13.09 1.90
N ASP A 69 5.54 -12.96 3.19
CA ASP A 69 4.61 -11.94 3.68
C ASP A 69 5.41 -10.74 4.17
N VAL A 70 5.23 -9.59 3.51
CA VAL A 70 5.98 -8.35 3.79
C VAL A 70 5.01 -7.27 4.25
N LEU A 71 5.32 -6.60 5.35
CA LEU A 71 4.54 -5.46 5.82
C LEU A 71 4.77 -4.26 4.91
N LEU A 72 3.69 -3.56 4.52
CA LEU A 72 3.81 -2.35 3.71
C LEU A 72 4.71 -1.29 4.37
N GLN A 73 4.65 -1.19 5.70
CA GLN A 73 5.44 -0.22 6.48
C GLN A 73 6.95 -0.43 6.33
N ASP A 74 7.39 -1.68 6.14
CA ASP A 74 8.81 -2.02 5.97
C ASP A 74 9.34 -1.65 4.57
N LEU A 75 8.44 -1.43 3.61
CA LEU A 75 8.75 -1.11 2.21
C LEU A 75 8.71 0.40 1.91
N LEU A 76 8.12 1.19 2.80
CA LEU A 76 8.05 2.64 2.67
C LEU A 76 9.35 3.28 3.18
N PRO A 77 9.79 4.40 2.59
CA PRO A 77 10.97 5.11 3.09
C PRO A 77 10.76 5.52 4.56
N PRO A 78 11.83 5.56 5.38
CA PRO A 78 11.73 6.01 6.76
C PRO A 78 11.11 7.40 6.79
N ARG A 79 10.11 7.59 7.65
CA ARG A 79 9.52 8.91 7.92
C ARG A 79 10.66 9.81 8.39
N LEU A 80 11.07 10.77 7.57
CA LEU A 80 11.81 11.92 8.05
C LEU A 80 10.88 12.61 9.04
N ALA A 81 11.24 12.50 10.32
CA ALA A 81 10.56 13.17 11.42
C ALA A 81 10.68 14.69 11.28
#